data_AF-A0A1G1NGU2-F1
#
_entry.id   AF-A0A1G1NGU2-F1
#
_cell.length_a   1.000
_cell.length_b   1.000
_cell.length_c   1.000
_cell.angle_alpha   90.00
_cell.angle_beta   90.00
_cell.angle_gamma   90.00
#
_symmetry.space_group_name_H-M   'P 1'
#
loop_
_entity.id
_entity.type
_entity.pdbx_description
1 polymer ?
#
loop_
_entity_poly.entity_id
_entity_poly.type
_entity_poly.pdbx_seq_one_letter_code
_entity_poly.pdbx_strand_id
1 'polypeptide(L)'
;MIKLDRTWRRILVGVVVAILMAVAGSEHHARRLLKAKWLQAVEARQQLDRRFAEISAAHEQLTGDLATERSRSQALEEALASAKRELEQTTGRLAEESRTSRGLQLRLAEMQQQLDQLQGELAVTLTQQGGGAGVTPGAVQIDRVIVSDAGGANPAGRVISIHRDWDFVVISLGWDAVHIGDVVSIFRDDQLQAKAKIERVQEGVCAATVLPDWKTDAIQLNDLVRVL
;
A
#
# COMPACT_ATOMS: atom_id res chain seq x y z
N MET A 1 -96.31 -68.15 10.32
CA MET A 1 -95.28 -67.86 11.35
C MET A 1 -94.06 -68.72 11.06
N ILE A 2 -93.01 -68.15 10.45
CA ILE A 2 -91.78 -68.88 10.12
C ILE A 2 -90.91 -68.87 11.38
N LYS A 3 -90.73 -70.04 12.04
CA LYS A 3 -89.78 -70.19 13.15
C LYS A 3 -88.38 -70.19 12.56
N LEU A 4 -87.71 -69.04 12.62
CA LEU A 4 -86.33 -68.91 12.19
C LEU A 4 -85.43 -69.73 13.13
N ASP A 5 -84.72 -70.69 12.55
CA ASP A 5 -83.90 -71.66 13.27
C ASP A 5 -82.71 -71.00 13.99
N ARG A 6 -82.28 -71.54 15.14
CA ARG A 6 -81.21 -70.95 15.98
C ARG A 6 -79.89 -70.74 15.24
N THR A 7 -79.65 -71.54 14.21
CA THR A 7 -78.49 -71.49 13.31
C THR A 7 -78.47 -70.21 12.45
N TRP A 8 -79.61 -69.80 11.91
CA TRP A 8 -79.72 -68.59 11.08
C TRP A 8 -79.48 -67.30 11.86
N ARG A 9 -79.88 -67.24 13.14
CA ARG A 9 -79.57 -66.11 14.02
C ARG A 9 -78.07 -65.94 14.26
N ARG A 10 -77.32 -67.03 14.39
CA ARG A 10 -75.85 -66.98 14.58
C ARG A 10 -75.14 -66.48 13.32
N ILE A 11 -75.60 -66.89 12.14
CA ILE A 11 -75.03 -66.44 10.86
C ILE A 11 -75.28 -64.94 10.67
N LEU A 12 -76.50 -64.47 10.91
CA LEU A 12 -76.83 -63.04 10.81
C LEU A 12 -76.00 -62.18 11.77
N VAL A 13 -75.84 -62.61 13.03
CA VAL A 13 -74.98 -61.90 13.99
C VAL A 13 -73.52 -61.87 13.54
N GLY A 14 -72.99 -62.97 13.01
CA GLY A 14 -71.62 -63.01 12.47
C GLY A 14 -71.41 -62.05 11.30
N VAL A 15 -72.37 -61.97 10.38
CA VAL A 15 -72.31 -61.05 9.23
C VAL A 15 -72.39 -59.58 9.68
N VAL A 16 -73.27 -59.26 10.62
CA VAL A 16 -73.39 -57.88 11.16
C VAL A 16 -72.10 -57.46 11.87
N VAL A 17 -71.48 -58.34 12.66
CA VAL A 17 -70.19 -58.07 13.31
C VAL A 17 -69.07 -57.88 12.29
N ALA A 18 -69.03 -58.69 11.24
CA ALA A 18 -68.03 -58.55 10.17
C ALA A 18 -68.16 -57.21 9.42
N ILE A 19 -69.40 -56.77 9.13
CA ILE A 19 -69.66 -55.48 8.50
C ILE A 19 -69.24 -54.32 9.42
N LEU A 20 -69.57 -54.38 10.71
CA LEU A 20 -69.15 -53.36 11.68
C LEU A 20 -67.63 -53.28 11.81
N MET A 21 -66.93 -54.42 11.82
CA MET A 21 -65.47 -54.48 11.82
C MET A 21 -64.86 -53.90 10.54
N ALA A 22 -65.47 -54.12 9.38
CA ALA A 22 -65.02 -53.56 8.11
C ALA A 22 -65.21 -52.02 8.06
N VAL A 23 -66.32 -51.50 8.57
CA VAL A 23 -66.60 -50.06 8.66
C VAL A 23 -65.70 -49.38 9.70
N ALA A 24 -65.53 -49.98 10.88
CA ALA A 24 -64.58 -49.47 11.89
C ALA A 24 -63.14 -49.51 11.38
N GLY A 25 -62.77 -50.55 10.62
CA GLY A 25 -61.49 -50.67 9.95
C GLY A 25 -61.26 -49.56 8.93
N SER A 26 -62.24 -49.26 8.07
CA SER A 26 -62.12 -48.22 7.04
C SER A 26 -62.03 -46.81 7.63
N GLU A 27 -62.79 -46.52 8.70
CA GLU A 27 -62.67 -45.27 9.46
C GLU A 27 -61.28 -45.11 10.10
N HIS A 28 -60.75 -46.19 10.68
CA HIS A 28 -59.42 -46.14 11.28
C HIS A 28 -58.35 -45.86 10.21
N HIS A 29 -58.46 -46.48 9.03
CA HIS A 29 -57.55 -46.22 7.91
C HIS A 29 -57.70 -44.78 7.39
N ALA A 30 -58.91 -44.28 7.23
CA ALA A 30 -59.17 -42.90 6.81
C ALA A 30 -58.58 -41.87 7.80
N ARG A 31 -58.74 -42.10 9.11
CA ARG A 31 -58.14 -41.25 10.16
C ARG A 31 -56.60 -41.29 10.12
N ARG A 32 -55.99 -42.45 9.84
CA ARG A 32 -54.54 -42.56 9.67
C ARG A 32 -54.05 -41.76 8.47
N LEU A 33 -54.72 -41.88 7.33
CA LEU A 33 -54.37 -41.12 6.12
C LEU A 33 -54.54 -39.61 6.31
N LEU A 34 -55.63 -39.18 6.94
CA LEU A 34 -55.86 -37.76 7.26
C LEU A 34 -54.77 -37.21 8.19
N LYS A 35 -54.42 -37.94 9.25
CA LYS A 35 -53.32 -37.56 10.15
C LYS A 35 -51.98 -37.50 9.41
N ALA A 36 -51.69 -38.47 8.56
CA ALA A 36 -50.45 -38.48 7.77
C ALA A 36 -50.37 -37.29 6.81
N LYS A 37 -51.46 -36.98 6.09
CA LYS A 37 -51.53 -35.78 5.22
C LYS A 37 -51.40 -34.48 6.00
N TRP A 38 -52.01 -34.41 7.19
CA TRP A 38 -51.90 -33.23 8.05
C TRP A 38 -50.46 -33.05 8.56
N LEU A 39 -49.82 -34.13 9.00
CA LEU A 39 -48.41 -34.11 9.43
C LEU A 39 -47.50 -33.66 8.28
N GLN A 40 -47.70 -34.23 7.09
CA GLN A 40 -46.96 -33.85 5.89
C GLN A 40 -47.18 -32.37 5.53
N ALA A 41 -48.40 -31.85 5.66
CA ALA A 41 -48.70 -30.44 5.42
C ALA A 41 -48.02 -29.53 6.45
N VAL A 42 -47.96 -29.94 7.72
CA VAL A 42 -47.24 -29.21 8.77
C VAL A 42 -45.74 -29.21 8.51
N GLU A 43 -45.15 -30.35 8.15
CA GLU A 43 -43.73 -30.46 7.79
C GLU A 43 -43.39 -29.60 6.56
N ALA A 44 -44.21 -29.67 5.51
CA ALA A 44 -44.04 -28.84 4.32
C ALA A 44 -44.12 -27.34 4.65
N ARG A 45 -45.04 -26.94 5.54
CA ARG A 45 -45.14 -25.55 6.00
C ARG A 45 -43.90 -25.12 6.80
N GLN A 46 -43.41 -25.96 7.70
CA GLN A 46 -42.17 -25.68 8.44
C GLN A 46 -40.96 -25.55 7.52
N GLN A 47 -40.88 -26.38 6.46
CA GLN A 47 -39.82 -26.27 5.47
C GLN A 47 -39.93 -24.97 4.65
N LEU A 48 -41.14 -24.57 4.26
CA LEU A 48 -41.36 -23.29 3.59
C LEU A 48 -40.97 -22.12 4.50
N ASP A 49 -41.39 -22.12 5.76
CA ASP A 49 -41.07 -21.07 6.72
C ASP A 49 -39.55 -20.94 6.93
N ARG A 50 -38.82 -22.06 7.01
CA ARG A 50 -37.35 -22.06 7.05
C ARG A 50 -36.73 -21.47 5.81
N ARG A 51 -37.18 -21.88 4.61
CA ARG A 51 -36.69 -21.33 3.34
C ARG A 51 -36.99 -19.84 3.21
N PHE A 52 -38.16 -19.39 3.66
CA PHE A 52 -38.49 -17.97 3.67
C PHE A 52 -37.55 -17.19 4.61
N ALA A 53 -37.29 -17.71 5.81
CA ALA A 53 -36.35 -17.10 6.74
C ALA A 53 -34.91 -17.04 6.17
N GLU A 54 -34.47 -18.12 5.51
CA GLU A 54 -33.17 -18.17 4.83
C GLU A 54 -33.08 -17.15 3.69
N ILE A 55 -34.11 -17.08 2.84
CA ILE A 55 -34.17 -16.12 1.72
C ILE A 55 -34.24 -14.69 2.23
N SER A 56 -35.02 -14.41 3.28
CA SER A 56 -35.08 -13.06 3.85
C SER A 56 -33.76 -12.63 4.46
N ALA A 57 -33.07 -13.53 5.17
CA ALA A 57 -31.75 -13.26 5.73
C ALA A 57 -30.71 -13.01 4.62
N ALA A 58 -30.74 -13.82 3.56
CA ALA A 58 -29.88 -13.63 2.40
C ALA A 58 -30.15 -12.31 1.68
N HIS A 59 -31.43 -11.92 1.55
CA HIS A 59 -31.80 -10.64 0.96
C HIS A 59 -31.29 -9.46 1.81
N GLU A 60 -31.48 -9.50 3.13
CA GLU A 60 -30.98 -8.48 4.04
C GLU A 60 -29.46 -8.34 3.98
N GLN A 61 -28.75 -9.47 3.96
CA GLN A 61 -27.30 -9.49 3.79
C GLN A 61 -26.88 -8.86 2.45
N LEU A 62 -27.48 -9.28 1.33
CA LEU A 62 -27.17 -8.72 0.02
C LEU A 62 -27.48 -7.22 -0.07
N THR A 63 -28.54 -6.74 0.58
CA THR A 63 -28.82 -5.30 0.64
C THR A 63 -27.77 -4.55 1.45
N GLY A 64 -27.26 -5.13 2.54
CA GLY A 64 -26.18 -4.58 3.33
C GLY A 64 -24.86 -4.53 2.56
N ASP A 65 -24.52 -5.61 1.85
CA ASP A 65 -23.32 -5.70 1.01
C ASP A 65 -23.38 -4.66 -0.12
N LEU A 66 -24.53 -4.51 -0.77
CA LEU A 66 -24.73 -3.55 -1.85
C LEU A 66 -24.63 -2.10 -1.34
N ALA A 67 -25.16 -1.81 -0.14
CA ALA A 67 -24.99 -0.50 0.50
C ALA A 67 -23.51 -0.22 0.83
N THR A 68 -22.79 -1.23 1.34
CA THR A 68 -21.36 -1.13 1.63
C THR A 68 -20.55 -0.86 0.36
N GLU A 69 -20.79 -1.60 -0.71
CA GLU A 69 -20.06 -1.43 -1.97
C GLU A 69 -20.34 -0.07 -2.63
N ARG A 70 -21.59 0.42 -2.54
CA ARG A 70 -21.92 1.79 -2.96
C ARG A 70 -21.17 2.84 -2.16
N SER A 71 -21.09 2.70 -0.84
CA SER A 71 -20.34 3.63 0.01
C SER A 71 -18.84 3.62 -0.33
N ARG A 72 -18.29 2.44 -0.62
CA ARG A 72 -16.90 2.28 -1.04
C ARG A 72 -16.64 2.93 -2.39
N SER A 73 -17.56 2.79 -3.34
CA SER A 73 -17.45 3.42 -4.66
C SER A 73 -17.49 4.94 -4.56
N GLN A 74 -18.41 5.51 -3.75
CA GLN A 74 -18.45 6.95 -3.48
C GLN A 74 -17.16 7.47 -2.84
N ALA A 75 -16.63 6.76 -1.84
CA ALA A 75 -15.37 7.13 -1.20
C ALA A 75 -14.18 7.10 -2.18
N LEU A 76 -14.14 6.12 -3.10
CA LEU A 76 -13.12 6.05 -4.14
C LEU A 76 -13.24 7.19 -5.16
N GLU A 77 -14.47 7.57 -5.54
CA GLU A 77 -14.70 8.70 -6.44
C GLU A 77 -14.26 10.03 -5.81
N GLU A 78 -14.55 10.24 -4.52
CA GLU A 78 -14.08 11.40 -3.76
C GLU A 78 -12.55 11.44 -3.61
N ALA A 79 -11.93 10.28 -3.33
CA ALA A 79 -10.48 10.15 -3.27
C ALA A 79 -9.83 10.45 -4.63
N LEU A 80 -10.42 9.97 -5.72
CA LEU A 80 -9.93 10.22 -7.07
C LEU A 80 -10.10 11.71 -7.44
N ALA A 81 -11.20 12.33 -7.07
CA ALA A 81 -11.44 13.76 -7.30
C ALA A 81 -10.46 14.64 -6.51
N SER A 82 -10.17 14.30 -5.26
CA SER A 82 -9.19 15.03 -4.43
C SER A 82 -7.76 14.85 -4.94
N ALA A 83 -7.35 13.62 -5.28
CA ALA A 83 -6.04 13.34 -5.87
C ALA A 83 -5.82 14.08 -7.20
N LYS A 84 -6.87 14.17 -8.04
CA LYS A 84 -6.80 14.98 -9.29
C LYS A 84 -6.57 16.45 -9.01
N ARG A 85 -7.29 17.04 -8.04
CA ARG A 85 -7.09 18.44 -7.65
C ARG A 85 -5.68 18.68 -7.10
N GLU A 86 -5.14 17.75 -6.33
CA GLU A 86 -3.77 17.85 -5.81
C GLU A 86 -2.73 17.78 -6.94
N LEU A 87 -2.95 16.91 -7.94
CA LEU A 87 -2.11 16.83 -9.13
C LEU A 87 -2.17 18.14 -9.94
N GLU A 88 -3.35 18.72 -10.14
CA GLU A 88 -3.50 20.03 -10.79
C GLU A 88 -2.80 21.16 -10.01
N GLN A 89 -2.88 21.15 -8.67
CA GLN A 89 -2.19 22.13 -7.84
C GLN A 89 -0.66 21.98 -7.89
N THR A 90 -0.16 20.76 -7.79
CA THR A 90 1.29 20.49 -7.83
C THR A 90 1.88 20.79 -9.20
N THR A 91 1.20 20.42 -10.28
CA THR A 91 1.59 20.79 -11.64
C THR A 91 1.55 22.30 -11.86
N GLY A 92 0.54 22.99 -11.30
CA GLY A 92 0.48 24.46 -11.30
C GLY A 92 1.67 25.10 -10.59
N ARG A 93 2.02 24.63 -9.39
CA ARG A 93 3.19 25.10 -8.62
C ARG A 93 4.50 24.85 -9.37
N LEU A 94 4.66 23.65 -9.94
CA LEU A 94 5.86 23.31 -10.72
C LEU A 94 6.01 24.22 -11.94
N ALA A 95 4.90 24.55 -12.62
CA ALA A 95 4.91 25.48 -13.74
C ALA A 95 5.29 26.91 -13.32
N GLU A 96 4.83 27.36 -12.15
CA GLU A 96 5.20 28.66 -11.58
C GLU A 96 6.67 28.72 -11.15
N GLU A 97 7.15 27.70 -10.44
CA GLU A 97 8.56 27.58 -10.06
C GLU A 97 9.48 27.54 -11.30
N SER A 98 9.08 26.81 -12.34
CA SER A 98 9.79 26.79 -13.62
C SER A 98 9.82 28.15 -14.33
N ARG A 99 8.81 29.00 -14.15
CA ARG A 99 8.81 30.38 -14.67
C ARG A 99 9.75 31.25 -13.84
N THR A 100 9.70 31.12 -12.51
CA THR A 100 10.58 31.86 -11.58
C THR A 100 12.05 31.50 -11.82
N SER A 101 12.39 30.22 -11.94
CA SER A 101 13.75 29.76 -12.23
C SER A 101 14.27 30.33 -13.55
N ARG A 102 13.46 30.31 -14.63
CA ARG A 102 13.84 30.94 -15.90
C ARG A 102 14.04 32.45 -15.77
N GLY A 103 13.19 33.14 -15.01
CA GLY A 103 13.34 34.57 -14.73
C GLY A 103 14.64 34.89 -13.97
N LEU A 104 15.01 34.06 -12.99
CA LEU A 104 16.26 34.19 -12.25
C LEU A 104 17.48 33.90 -13.13
N GLN A 105 17.42 32.88 -13.99
CA GLN A 105 18.48 32.59 -14.97
C GLN A 105 18.73 33.75 -15.93
N LEU A 106 17.67 34.40 -16.42
CA LEU A 106 17.79 35.58 -17.27
C LEU A 106 18.44 36.76 -16.54
N ARG A 107 18.07 37.02 -15.28
CA ARG A 107 18.70 38.05 -14.45
C ARG A 107 20.17 37.76 -14.16
N LEU A 108 20.51 36.50 -13.87
CA LEU A 108 21.91 36.09 -13.68
C LEU A 108 22.72 36.33 -14.96
N ALA A 109 22.18 36.00 -16.14
CA ALA A 109 22.84 36.27 -17.41
C ALA A 109 23.02 37.78 -17.66
N GLU A 110 22.01 38.59 -17.33
CA GLU A 110 22.08 40.06 -17.44
C GLU A 110 23.15 40.65 -16.49
N MET A 111 23.18 40.22 -15.23
CA MET A 111 24.21 40.67 -14.27
C MET A 111 25.62 40.23 -14.68
N GLN A 112 25.77 39.02 -15.22
CA GLN A 112 27.05 38.54 -15.75
C GLN A 112 27.53 39.45 -16.89
N GLN A 113 26.64 39.81 -17.81
CA GLN A 113 26.95 40.72 -18.91
C GLN A 113 27.34 42.13 -18.43
N GLN A 114 26.68 42.64 -17.38
CA GLN A 114 27.05 43.93 -16.76
C GLN A 114 28.43 43.86 -16.11
N LEU A 115 28.77 42.77 -15.43
CA LEU A 115 30.10 42.57 -14.86
C LEU A 115 31.17 42.53 -15.95
N ASP A 116 30.92 41.83 -17.06
CA ASP A 116 31.86 41.76 -18.19
C ASP A 116 32.06 43.15 -18.84
N GLN A 117 30.98 43.95 -18.98
CA GLN A 117 31.08 45.32 -19.48
C GLN A 117 31.91 46.21 -18.56
N LEU A 118 31.64 46.18 -17.25
CA LEU A 118 32.39 46.96 -16.27
C LEU A 118 33.85 46.54 -16.21
N GLN A 119 34.15 45.24 -16.28
CA GLN A 119 35.52 44.73 -16.37
C GLN A 119 36.22 45.21 -17.65
N GLY A 120 35.51 45.23 -18.78
CA GLY A 120 36.01 45.78 -20.04
C GLY A 120 36.33 47.28 -19.94
N GLU A 121 35.44 48.08 -19.35
CA GLU A 121 35.67 49.52 -19.12
C GLU A 121 36.86 49.77 -18.17
N LEU A 122 36.99 48.98 -17.11
CA LEU A 122 38.15 49.00 -16.21
C LEU A 122 39.45 48.67 -16.96
N ALA A 123 39.45 47.64 -17.82
CA ALA A 123 40.62 47.29 -18.61
C ALA A 123 41.05 48.42 -19.57
N VAL A 124 40.09 49.08 -20.23
CA VAL A 124 40.35 50.20 -21.15
C VAL A 124 40.84 51.44 -20.40
N THR A 125 40.27 51.74 -19.23
CA THR A 125 40.71 52.88 -18.40
C THR A 125 42.10 52.64 -17.80
N LEU A 126 42.41 51.42 -17.36
CA LEU A 126 43.75 51.02 -16.93
C LEU A 126 44.77 51.10 -18.09
N THR A 127 44.39 50.77 -19.32
CA THR A 127 45.29 50.94 -20.48
C THR A 127 45.46 52.40 -20.93
N GLN A 128 44.48 53.27 -20.70
CA GLN A 128 44.61 54.71 -20.98
C GLN A 128 45.39 55.48 -19.89
N GLN A 129 45.39 55.02 -18.64
CA GLN A 129 46.21 55.60 -17.56
C GLN A 129 47.58 54.90 -17.38
N GLY A 130 47.78 53.71 -17.95
CA GLY A 130 48.97 52.88 -17.81
C GLY A 130 50.00 53.04 -18.93
N GLY A 131 50.34 54.29 -19.30
CA GLY A 131 51.57 54.58 -20.04
C GLY A 131 52.79 54.49 -19.12
N GLY A 132 53.17 53.29 -18.67
CA GLY A 132 54.43 53.08 -17.97
C GLY A 132 54.39 52.03 -16.88
N ALA A 133 55.46 51.22 -16.88
CA ALA A 133 55.89 50.24 -15.89
C ALA A 133 55.41 48.81 -16.16
N GLY A 134 56.31 48.08 -16.85
CA GLY A 134 56.27 46.62 -16.95
C GLY A 134 56.24 45.99 -15.57
N VAL A 135 55.28 45.10 -15.39
CA VAL A 135 55.28 44.12 -14.31
C VAL A 135 55.49 42.78 -14.98
N THR A 136 56.71 42.29 -14.85
CA THR A 136 57.13 40.93 -15.13
C THR A 136 56.19 39.98 -14.38
N PRO A 137 55.54 39.01 -15.04
CA PRO A 137 54.75 38.02 -14.33
C PRO A 137 55.73 37.08 -13.64
N GLY A 138 55.94 37.33 -12.34
CA GLY A 138 56.54 36.37 -11.44
C GLY A 138 55.70 35.10 -11.51
N ALA A 139 56.30 34.04 -12.04
CA ALA A 139 55.76 32.70 -12.03
C ALA A 139 55.51 32.29 -10.57
N VAL A 140 54.26 32.42 -10.14
CA VAL A 140 53.77 31.73 -8.95
C VAL A 140 53.66 30.26 -9.35
N GLN A 141 54.74 29.51 -9.09
CA GLN A 141 54.68 28.06 -8.98
C GLN A 141 53.70 27.74 -7.86
N ILE A 142 52.44 27.51 -8.23
CA ILE A 142 51.53 26.74 -7.39
C ILE A 142 52.13 25.33 -7.41
N ASP A 143 52.77 24.96 -6.31
CA ASP A 143 53.03 23.56 -6.03
C ASP A 143 51.71 22.83 -6.24
N ARG A 144 51.71 21.97 -7.25
CA ARG A 144 50.64 21.00 -7.45
C ARG A 144 50.57 20.22 -6.14
N VAL A 145 49.56 20.49 -5.33
CA VAL A 145 49.13 19.60 -4.26
C VAL A 145 48.66 18.33 -4.97
N ILE A 146 49.61 17.46 -5.25
CA ILE A 146 49.37 16.06 -5.55
C ILE A 146 48.85 15.51 -4.24
N VAL A 147 47.52 15.56 -4.06
CA VAL A 147 46.85 14.60 -3.18
C VAL A 147 47.26 13.25 -3.75
N SER A 148 48.14 12.58 -3.04
CA SER A 148 48.60 11.26 -3.42
C SER A 148 47.38 10.35 -3.35
N ASP A 149 46.87 9.98 -4.53
CA ASP A 149 45.99 8.84 -4.74
C ASP A 149 46.72 7.58 -4.25
N ALA A 150 46.59 7.31 -2.96
CA ALA A 150 47.02 6.09 -2.31
C ALA A 150 45.89 5.62 -1.39
N GLY A 151 44.87 5.04 -2.02
CA GLY A 151 43.71 4.45 -1.36
C GLY A 151 42.46 4.80 -2.15
N GLY A 152 42.05 3.92 -3.07
CA GLY A 152 40.87 4.11 -3.90
C GLY A 152 39.72 4.66 -3.06
N ALA A 153 39.22 5.83 -3.46
CA ALA A 153 38.13 6.51 -2.78
C ALA A 153 36.88 5.65 -2.89
N ASN A 154 36.69 4.72 -1.95
CA ASN A 154 35.40 4.11 -1.74
C ASN A 154 34.43 5.26 -1.46
N PRO A 155 33.31 5.35 -2.20
CA PRO A 155 32.35 6.42 -1.99
C PRO A 155 31.92 6.40 -0.51
N ALA A 156 32.27 7.47 0.20
CA ALA A 156 32.05 7.60 1.62
C ALA A 156 30.73 8.34 1.85
N GLY A 157 29.71 7.61 2.29
CA GLY A 157 28.41 8.14 2.67
C GLY A 157 28.34 8.54 4.13
N ARG A 158 27.23 9.15 4.54
CA ARG A 158 26.89 9.42 5.94
C ARG A 158 25.47 9.00 6.23
N VAL A 159 25.22 8.57 7.47
CA VAL A 159 23.86 8.26 7.94
C VAL A 159 23.08 9.56 8.16
N ILE A 160 21.98 9.74 7.42
CA ILE A 160 21.11 10.92 7.47
C ILE A 160 19.95 10.70 8.45
N SER A 161 19.36 9.51 8.47
CA SER A 161 18.27 9.18 9.39
C SER A 161 18.29 7.70 9.80
N ILE A 162 17.72 7.42 10.98
CA ILE A 162 17.69 6.08 11.57
C ILE A 162 16.28 5.80 12.05
N HIS A 163 15.72 4.68 11.60
CA HIS A 163 14.40 4.21 12.02
C HIS A 163 14.53 2.90 12.78
N ARG A 164 14.59 2.99 14.11
CA ARG A 164 14.85 1.85 15.01
C ARG A 164 13.72 0.83 15.04
N ASP A 165 12.47 1.28 14.88
CA ASP A 165 11.30 0.39 14.92
C ASP A 165 11.23 -0.56 13.71
N TRP A 166 11.97 -0.24 12.65
CA TRP A 166 11.94 -0.95 11.37
C TRP A 166 13.33 -1.40 10.88
N ASP A 167 14.36 -1.25 11.71
CA ASP A 167 15.75 -1.65 11.42
C ASP A 167 16.30 -1.17 10.07
N PHE A 168 15.93 0.03 9.63
CA PHE A 168 16.49 0.64 8.43
C PHE A 168 17.09 2.03 8.69
N VAL A 169 18.06 2.36 7.86
CA VAL A 169 18.81 3.62 7.90
C VAL A 169 18.80 4.27 6.51
N VAL A 170 18.80 5.60 6.49
CA VAL A 170 18.93 6.37 5.26
C VAL A 170 20.34 6.95 5.18
N ILE A 171 20.99 6.76 4.04
CA ILE A 171 22.40 7.06 3.82
C ILE A 171 22.53 8.04 2.65
N SER A 172 23.47 8.97 2.74
CA SER A 172 23.80 9.95 1.69
C SER A 172 24.62 9.33 0.54
N LEU A 173 24.13 8.22 -0.02
CA LEU A 173 24.73 7.56 -1.19
C LEU A 173 23.66 7.41 -2.26
N GLY A 174 23.94 7.88 -3.47
CA GLY A 174 23.03 7.78 -4.60
C GLY A 174 23.30 6.58 -5.48
N TRP A 175 22.57 6.53 -6.60
CA TRP A 175 22.73 5.56 -7.70
C TRP A 175 24.10 5.59 -8.37
N ASP A 176 24.89 6.64 -8.16
CA ASP A 176 26.26 6.81 -8.62
C ASP A 176 27.26 5.96 -7.80
N ALA A 177 26.92 5.63 -6.56
CA ALA A 177 27.82 4.96 -5.63
C ALA A 177 27.40 3.52 -5.27
N VAL A 178 26.10 3.21 -5.32
CA VAL A 178 25.55 1.96 -4.79
C VAL A 178 24.36 1.42 -5.60
N HIS A 179 24.21 0.09 -5.62
CA HIS A 179 23.09 -0.61 -6.23
C HIS A 179 22.22 -1.32 -5.20
N ILE A 180 20.99 -1.67 -5.60
CA ILE A 180 20.08 -2.48 -4.78
C ILE A 180 20.71 -3.86 -4.59
N GLY A 181 20.81 -4.29 -3.34
CA GLY A 181 21.41 -5.55 -2.94
C GLY A 181 22.84 -5.43 -2.38
N ASP A 182 23.51 -4.29 -2.59
CA ASP A 182 24.86 -4.06 -2.08
C ASP A 182 24.88 -3.99 -0.55
N VAL A 183 25.99 -4.40 0.05
CA VAL A 183 26.20 -4.36 1.50
C VAL A 183 27.16 -3.24 1.83
N VAL A 184 26.74 -2.35 2.73
CA VAL A 184 27.52 -1.23 3.22
C VAL A 184 27.90 -1.42 4.68
N SER A 185 29.07 -0.90 5.04
CA SER A 185 29.60 -0.93 6.41
C SER A 185 29.56 0.46 7.02
N ILE A 186 29.03 0.55 8.25
CA ILE A 186 28.83 1.80 8.98
C ILE A 186 29.88 1.88 10.10
N PHE A 187 30.62 2.99 10.15
CA PHE A 187 31.73 3.22 11.05
C PHE A 187 31.50 4.47 11.92
N ARG A 188 31.97 4.41 13.16
CA ARG A 188 32.15 5.55 14.05
C ARG A 188 33.54 5.49 14.63
N ASP A 189 34.30 6.58 14.54
CA ASP A 189 35.67 6.67 15.04
C ASP A 189 36.55 5.49 14.59
N ASP A 190 36.41 5.11 13.31
CA ASP A 190 37.09 3.97 12.66
C ASP A 190 36.73 2.58 13.21
N GLN A 191 35.73 2.48 14.10
CA GLN A 191 35.16 1.22 14.57
C GLN A 191 33.90 0.86 13.78
N LEU A 192 33.84 -0.39 13.31
CA LEU A 192 32.67 -0.95 12.62
C LEU A 192 31.50 -1.09 13.60
N GLN A 193 30.44 -0.34 13.36
CA GLN A 193 29.23 -0.34 14.20
C GLN A 193 28.16 -1.29 13.66
N ALA A 194 27.99 -1.35 12.35
CA ALA A 194 26.95 -2.16 11.71
C ALA A 194 27.26 -2.46 10.24
N LYS A 195 26.59 -3.48 9.70
CA LYS A 195 26.46 -3.72 8.26
C LYS A 195 25.00 -3.62 7.86
N ALA A 196 24.73 -2.98 6.74
CA ALA A 196 23.38 -2.82 6.20
C ALA A 196 23.34 -3.20 4.72
N LYS A 197 22.21 -3.75 4.27
CA LYS A 197 21.97 -4.11 2.88
C LYS A 197 21.03 -3.10 2.24
N ILE A 198 21.39 -2.62 1.05
CA ILE A 198 20.61 -1.61 0.33
C ILE A 198 19.36 -2.24 -0.28
N GLU A 199 18.20 -1.71 0.09
CA GLU A 199 16.89 -2.15 -0.43
C GLU A 199 16.35 -1.18 -1.48
N ARG A 200 16.66 0.11 -1.35
CA ARG A 200 16.17 1.14 -2.28
C ARG A 200 17.19 2.25 -2.48
N VAL A 201 17.35 2.69 -3.72
CA VAL A 201 18.24 3.80 -4.09
C VAL A 201 17.43 4.90 -4.78
N GLN A 202 17.74 6.16 -4.47
CA GLN A 202 17.20 7.37 -5.08
C GLN A 202 18.35 8.31 -5.49
N GLU A 203 18.02 9.47 -6.02
CA GLU A 203 19.02 10.50 -6.37
C GLU A 203 19.69 11.04 -5.11
N GLY A 204 20.99 10.76 -4.94
CA GLY A 204 21.81 11.23 -3.81
C GLY A 204 21.56 10.56 -2.45
N VAL A 205 20.58 9.67 -2.33
CA VAL A 205 20.26 8.97 -1.07
C VAL A 205 19.81 7.53 -1.30
N CYS A 206 20.04 6.65 -0.32
CA CYS A 206 19.57 5.28 -0.33
C CYS A 206 19.04 4.86 1.04
N ALA A 207 18.14 3.86 1.04
CA ALA A 207 17.64 3.21 2.23
C ALA A 207 18.22 1.80 2.33
N ALA A 208 18.80 1.50 3.48
CA ALA A 208 19.44 0.23 3.76
C ALA A 208 18.89 -0.40 5.04
N THR A 209 18.63 -1.70 5.01
CA THR A 209 18.17 -2.48 6.16
C THR A 209 19.38 -3.05 6.90
N VAL A 210 19.44 -2.87 8.21
CA VAL A 210 20.52 -3.38 9.05
C VAL A 210 20.46 -4.91 9.09
N LEU A 211 21.62 -5.58 8.94
CA LEU A 211 21.67 -7.04 8.97
C LEU A 211 21.36 -7.56 10.39
N PRO A 212 20.69 -8.74 10.53
CA PRO A 212 20.23 -9.25 11.83
C PRO A 212 21.33 -9.49 12.88
N ASP A 213 22.57 -9.70 12.41
CA ASP A 213 23.73 -9.92 13.27
C ASP A 213 24.22 -8.62 13.94
N TRP A 214 23.66 -7.47 13.57
CA TRP A 214 24.03 -6.14 14.04
C TRP A 214 22.84 -5.44 14.70
N LYS A 215 23.12 -4.59 15.70
CA LYS A 215 22.08 -3.85 16.43
C LYS A 215 21.99 -2.41 15.93
N THR A 216 20.79 -1.96 15.60
CA THR A 216 20.50 -0.58 15.18
C THR A 216 20.79 0.45 16.29
N ASP A 217 20.78 0.05 17.56
CA ASP A 217 21.10 0.93 18.71
C ASP A 217 22.55 1.45 18.72
N ALA A 218 23.46 0.77 18.03
CA ALA A 218 24.86 1.19 17.93
C ALA A 218 25.05 2.34 16.93
N ILE A 219 24.10 2.55 16.02
CA ILE A 219 24.20 3.51 14.91
C ILE A 219 23.72 4.90 15.37
N GLN A 220 24.43 5.95 14.95
CA GLN A 220 24.08 7.34 15.18
C GLN A 220 24.08 8.14 13.89
N LEU A 221 23.39 9.27 13.94
CA LEU A 221 23.40 10.25 12.86
C LEU A 221 24.84 10.67 12.58
N ASN A 222 25.15 10.86 11.29
CA ASN A 222 26.46 11.27 10.81
C ASN A 222 27.57 10.20 10.89
N ASP A 223 27.26 8.95 11.26
CA ASP A 223 28.19 7.83 11.13
C ASP A 223 28.64 7.66 9.67
N LEU A 224 29.89 7.23 9.48
CA LEU A 224 30.53 7.14 8.17
C LEU A 224 30.22 5.81 7.50
N VAL A 225 29.78 5.84 6.25
CA VAL A 225 29.41 4.63 5.51
C VAL A 225 30.42 4.37 4.40
N ARG A 226 30.89 3.12 4.28
CA ARG A 226 31.74 2.67 3.17
C ARG A 226 31.08 1.49 2.48
N VAL A 227 31.10 1.52 1.15
CA VAL A 227 30.72 0.38 0.31
C VAL A 227 31.83 -0.68 0.40
N LEU A 228 31.45 -1.97 0.48
CA LEU A 228 32.35 -3.11 0.52
C LEU A 228 32.71 -3.61 -0.89
#